data_AF-A0A923YRN1-F1
#
_entry.id   AF-A0A923YRN1-F1
#
_cell.length_a   1.000
_cell.length_b   1.000
_cell.length_c   1.000
_cell.angle_alpha   90.00
_cell.angle_beta   90.00
_cell.angle_gamma   90.00
#
_symmetry.space_group_name_H-M   'P 1'
#
loop_
_entity.id
_entity.type
_entity.pdbx_description
1 polymer ?
#
loop_
_entity_poly.entity_id
_entity_poly.type
_entity_poly.pdbx_seq_one_letter_code
_entity_poly.pdbx_strand_id
1 'polypeptide(L)' 'GRARVEWEESTGGFVPPVEVDARQGFGSVLMQSSAQQLFGTIERSYAEDGIRVVIDFRLA' A
#
# COMPACT_ATOMS: atom_id res chain seq x y z
N GLY A 1 16.73 6.14 -12.52
CA GLY A 1 15.77 5.23 -13.22
C GLY A 1 14.36 5.37 -12.65
N ARG A 2 13.38 4.55 -13.04
CA ARG A 2 12.08 4.42 -12.35
C ARG A 2 11.87 2.96 -11.93
N ALA A 3 11.26 2.74 -10.79
CA ALA A 3 10.89 1.41 -10.31
C ALA A 3 9.44 1.41 -9.82
N ARG A 4 8.81 0.24 -9.97
CA ARG A 4 7.46 -0.06 -9.51
C ARG A 4 7.50 -1.35 -8.71
N VAL A 5 6.90 -1.32 -7.53
CA VAL A 5 6.70 -2.49 -6.68
C VAL A 5 5.21 -2.75 -6.58
N GLU A 6 4.81 -3.95 -6.97
CA GLU A 6 3.45 -4.44 -6.76
C GLU A 6 3.50 -5.53 -5.70
N TRP A 7 2.78 -5.32 -4.62
CA TRP A 7 2.63 -6.30 -3.54
C TRP A 7 1.16 -6.65 -3.41
N GLU A 8 0.88 -7.95 -3.42
CA GLU A 8 -0.43 -8.53 -3.18
C GLU A 8 -0.35 -9.44 -1.96
N GLU A 9 -1.27 -9.26 -1.04
CA GLU A 9 -1.49 -10.16 0.10
C GLU A 9 -2.87 -10.78 -0.07
N SER A 10 -2.90 -12.07 -0.39
CA SER A 10 -4.13 -12.84 -0.55
C SER A 10 -4.43 -13.63 0.72
N THR A 11 -5.65 -13.58 1.24
CA THR A 11 -6.08 -14.49 2.32
C THR A 11 -6.89 -15.64 1.72
N GLY A 12 -6.61 -16.88 2.14
CA GLY A 12 -7.38 -18.06 1.70
C GLY A 12 -8.84 -18.13 2.21
N GLY A 13 -9.40 -17.01 2.67
CA GLY A 13 -10.73 -16.88 3.24
C GLY A 13 -11.19 -15.43 3.23
N PHE A 14 -12.49 -15.21 3.46
CA PHE A 14 -13.16 -13.91 3.48
C PHE A 14 -12.41 -12.88 4.34
N VAL A 15 -11.89 -11.82 3.71
CA VAL A 15 -11.46 -10.61 4.43
C VAL A 15 -12.73 -9.84 4.76
N PRO A 16 -13.11 -9.70 6.05
CA PRO A 16 -14.22 -8.84 6.39
C PRO A 16 -13.92 -7.44 5.84
N PRO A 17 -14.90 -6.74 5.24
CA PRO A 17 -14.70 -5.39 4.73
C PRO A 17 -14.15 -4.56 5.89
N VAL A 18 -12.87 -4.21 5.79
CA VAL A 18 -12.22 -3.36 6.77
C VAL A 18 -12.95 -2.04 6.59
N GLU A 19 -13.79 -1.65 7.56
CA GLU A 19 -14.15 -0.24 7.68
C GLU A 19 -12.82 0.48 7.68
N VAL A 20 -12.55 1.21 6.59
CA VAL A 20 -11.29 1.93 6.42
C VAL A 20 -11.28 2.96 7.53
N ASP A 21 -10.71 2.59 8.69
CA ASP A 21 -10.60 3.49 9.81
C ASP A 21 -9.86 4.71 9.27
N ALA A 22 -10.53 5.86 9.28
CA ALA A 22 -9.95 7.11 8.83
C ALA A 22 -8.66 7.43 9.61
N ARG A 23 -8.42 6.74 10.73
CA ARG A 23 -7.16 6.73 11.46
C ARG A 23 -6.17 5.78 10.77
N GLN A 24 -5.33 6.38 9.92
CA GLN A 24 -4.15 5.70 9.39
C GLN A 24 -3.26 5.21 10.55
N GLY A 25 -3.13 3.89 10.68
CA GLY A 25 -2.21 3.28 11.65
C GLY A 25 -0.75 3.63 11.35
N PHE A 26 0.14 3.47 12.33
CA PHE A 26 1.56 3.82 12.23
C PHE A 26 2.25 3.30 10.97
N GLY A 27 2.02 2.04 10.59
CA GLY A 27 2.59 1.46 9.37
C GLY A 27 2.15 2.18 8.08
N SER A 28 0.92 2.66 8.03
CA SER A 28 0.41 3.47 6.90
C SER A 28 1.17 4.78 6.76
N VAL A 29 1.42 5.46 7.88
CA VAL A 29 2.14 6.74 7.92
C VAL A 29 3.60 6.55 7.52
N LEU A 30 4.23 5.47 8.00
CA LEU A 30 5.60 5.12 7.59
C LEU A 30 5.70 4.92 6.08
N MET A 31 4.82 4.11 5.51
CA MET A 31 4.84 3.83 4.07
C MET A 31 4.63 5.09 3.24
N GLN A 32 3.69 5.95 3.63
CA GLN A 32 3.45 7.23 2.96
C GLN A 32 4.68 8.14 3.00
N SER A 33 5.31 8.25 4.17
CA SER A 33 6.53 9.05 4.37
C SER A 33 7.69 8.53 3.51
N SER A 34 7.89 7.21 3.45
CA SER A 34 8.90 6.58 2.62
C SER A 34 8.68 6.84 1.12
N ALA A 35 7.44 6.77 0.64
CA ALA A 35 7.12 7.09 -0.76
C ALA A 35 7.45 8.54 -1.10
N GLN A 36 7.10 9.48 -0.23
CA GLN A 36 7.41 10.90 -0.41
C GLN A 36 8.93 11.17 -0.47
N GLN A 37 9.72 10.52 0.39
CA GLN A 37 11.18 10.66 0.40
C GLN A 37 11.83 10.19 -0.92
N LEU A 38 11.20 9.24 -1.62
CA LEU A 38 11.69 8.71 -2.90
C LEU A 38 11.07 9.43 -4.12
N PHE A 39 10.43 10.58 -3.90
CA PHE A 39 9.67 11.31 -4.93
C PHE A 39 8.67 10.41 -5.67
N GLY A 40 8.01 9.54 -4.91
CA GLY A 40 7.14 8.49 -5.39
C GLY A 40 5.70 8.57 -4.86
N THR A 41 4.91 7.58 -5.22
CA THR A 41 3.52 7.39 -4.77
C THR A 41 3.36 6.02 -4.13
N ILE A 42 2.40 5.92 -3.22
CA ILE A 42 1.90 4.64 -2.72
C ILE A 42 0.37 4.63 -2.81
N GLU A 43 -0.16 3.62 -3.50
CA GLU A 43 -1.59 3.38 -3.64
C GLU A 43 -1.94 2.05 -2.96
N ARG A 44 -3.07 2.02 -2.26
CA ARG A 44 -3.56 0.84 -1.54
C ARG A 44 -5.02 0.62 -1.85
N SER A 45 -5.35 -0.60 -2.25
CA SER A 45 -6.71 -1.05 -2.50
C SER A 45 -6.98 -2.30 -1.69
N TYR A 46 -8.11 -2.30 -0.99
CA TYR A 46 -8.64 -3.45 -0.28
C TYR A 46 -9.67 -4.13 -1.18
N ALA A 47 -9.48 -5.41 -1.45
CA ALA A 47 -10.39 -6.26 -2.21
C ALA A 47 -10.92 -7.39 -1.31
N GLU A 48 -11.95 -8.12 -1.76
CA GLU A 48 -12.56 -9.20 -0.97
C GLU A 48 -11.59 -10.35 -0.67
N ASP A 49 -10.58 -10.54 -1.52
CA ASP A 49 -9.57 -11.59 -1.46
C ASP A 49 -8.26 -11.14 -0.81
N GLY A 50 -8.14 -9.87 -0.42
CA GLY A 50 -6.88 -9.37 0.14
C GLY A 50 -6.61 -7.88 -0.02
N ILE A 51 -5.32 -7.56 0.00
CA ILE A 51 -4.80 -6.20 -0.14
C ILE A 51 -3.85 -6.15 -1.33
N ARG A 52 -3.99 -5.10 -2.13
CA ARG A 52 -3.03 -4.74 -3.16
C ARG A 52 -2.40 -3.39 -2.84
N VAL A 53 -1.07 -3.35 -2.91
CA VAL A 53 -0.24 -2.16 -2.70
C VAL A 53 0.61 -1.93 -3.94
N VAL A 54 0.59 -0.71 -4.46
CA VAL A 54 1.42 -0.27 -5.58
C VAL A 54 2.29 0.87 -5.12
N ILE A 55 3.60 0.79 -5.36
CA ILE A 55 4.56 1.83 -5.05
C ILE A 55 5.34 2.17 -6.31
N ASP A 56 5.32 3.44 -6.71
CA ASP A 56 6.09 3.97 -7.84
C ASP A 56 7.11 4.98 -7.34
N PHE A 57 8.39 4.84 -7.68
CA PHE A 57 9.43 5.75 -7.21
C PHE A 57 10.63 5.91 -8.17
N ARG A 58 11.45 6.93 -7.92
CA ARG A 58 12.69 7.19 -8.68
C ARG A 58 13.84 6.35 -8.11
N LEU A 59 14.55 5.64 -8.98
CA LEU A 59 15.84 5.06 -8.64
C LEU A 59 16.90 6.16 -8.63
N ALA A 60 17.65 6.25 -7.52
CA ALA A 60 18.83 7.12 -7.38
C ALA A 60 19.85 6.87 -8.50
#